data_AF-B4SH23-F1
#
_entry.id   AF-B4SH23-F1
#
_cell.length_a   1.000
_cell.length_b   1.000
_cell.length_c   1.000
_cell.angle_alpha   90.00
_cell.angle_beta   90.00
_cell.angle_gamma   90.00
#
_symmetry.space_group_name_H-M   'P 1'
#
loop_
_entity.id
_entity.type
_entity.pdbx_description
1 polymer ?
#
loop_
_entity_poly.entity_id
_entity_poly.type
_entity_poly.pdbx_seq_one_letter_code
_entity_poly.pdbx_strand_id
1 'polypeptide(L)' 'MRSDTIIRHDGIQALRERLGPVEAERFIVLINRESFDYTEWQQTLWQNESVDDVFAMAKKHSEQIGL' A
#
# COMPACT_ATOMS: atom_id res chain seq x y z
N MET A 1 -15.38 -1.23 11.55
CA MET A 1 -13.91 -1.05 11.45
C MET A 1 -13.26 -2.39 11.80
N ARG A 2 -12.27 -2.86 11.02
CA ARG A 2 -11.57 -4.12 11.32
C ARG A 2 -10.69 -3.95 12.55
N SER A 3 -10.46 -5.01 13.32
CA SER A 3 -9.55 -4.95 14.47
C SER A 3 -8.09 -4.98 14.02
N ASP A 4 -7.21 -4.40 14.83
CA ASP A 4 -5.76 -4.39 14.59
C ASP A 4 -5.21 -5.81 14.36
N THR A 5 -5.72 -6.79 15.11
CA THR A 5 -5.33 -8.20 14.96
C THR A 5 -5.66 -8.74 13.56
N ILE A 6 -6.86 -8.46 13.06
CA ILE A 6 -7.30 -8.89 11.73
C ILE A 6 -6.47 -8.18 10.64
N ILE A 7 -6.20 -6.88 10.81
CA ILE A 7 -5.38 -6.10 9.87
C ILE A 7 -3.95 -6.67 9.81
N ARG A 8 -3.34 -6.96 10.97
CA ARG A 8 -1.98 -7.52 11.03
C ARG A 8 -1.91 -8.93 10.45
N HIS A 9 -2.89 -9.77 10.77
CA HIS A 9 -2.96 -11.14 10.23
C HIS A 9 -2.97 -11.11 8.69
N ASP A 10 -3.88 -10.32 8.11
CA ASP A 10 -4.04 -10.29 6.67
C ASP A 10 -2.85 -9.61 5.97
N GLY A 11 -2.22 -8.62 6.63
CA GLY A 11 -0.98 -8.02 6.15
C GLY A 11 0.18 -9.02 6.10
N ILE A 12 0.37 -9.83 7.13
CA ILE A 12 1.41 -10.88 7.16
C ILE A 12 1.13 -11.93 6.08
N GLN A 13 -0.14 -12.32 5.90
CA GLN A 13 -0.53 -13.27 4.85
C GLN A 13 -0.18 -12.72 3.46
N ALA A 14 -0.55 -11.47 3.16
CA ALA A 14 -0.25 -10.85 1.87
C ALA A 14 1.27 -10.76 1.60
N LEU A 15 2.07 -10.43 2.63
CA LEU A 15 3.52 -10.41 2.52
C LEU A 15 4.08 -11.81 2.20
N ARG A 16 3.61 -12.84 2.90
CA ARG A 16 4.06 -14.23 2.66
C ARG A 16 3.65 -14.73 1.28
N GLU A 17 2.46 -14.40 0.80
CA GLU A 17 2.00 -14.77 -0.54
C GLU A 17 2.85 -14.11 -1.64
N ARG A 18 3.26 -12.85 -1.43
CA ARG A 18 3.99 -12.07 -2.44
C ARG A 18 5.50 -12.30 -2.46
N LEU A 19 6.11 -12.47 -1.29
CA LEU A 19 7.55 -12.52 -1.07
C LEU A 19 8.05 -13.92 -0.67
N GLY A 20 7.15 -14.80 -0.23
CA GLY A 20 7.54 -16.04 0.41
C GLY A 20 8.02 -15.84 1.86
N PRO A 21 8.27 -16.93 2.59
CA PRO A 21 8.47 -16.87 4.04
C PRO A 21 9.75 -16.14 4.46
N VAL A 22 10.87 -16.34 3.77
CA VAL A 22 12.16 -15.76 4.17
C VAL A 22 12.21 -14.25 3.91
N GLU A 23 11.74 -13.81 2.75
CA GLU A 23 11.74 -12.40 2.38
C GLU A 23 10.68 -11.60 3.15
N ALA A 24 9.53 -12.19 3.47
CA ALA A 24 8.52 -11.55 4.32
C ALA A 24 9.06 -11.24 5.72
N GLU A 25 9.76 -12.18 6.36
CA GLU A 25 10.39 -11.95 7.67
C GLU A 25 11.45 -10.85 7.59
N ARG A 26 12.30 -10.87 6.55
CA ARG A 26 13.30 -9.81 6.32
C ARG A 26 12.65 -8.44 6.12
N PHE A 27 11.54 -8.37 5.39
CA PHE A 27 10.78 -7.13 5.19
C PHE A 27 10.27 -6.56 6.52
N ILE A 28 9.69 -7.40 7.38
CA ILE A 28 9.23 -6.98 8.72
C ILE A 28 10.38 -6.46 9.57
N VAL A 29 11.56 -7.09 9.49
CA VAL A 29 12.75 -6.60 10.20
C VAL A 29 13.21 -5.24 9.65
N LEU A 30 13.21 -5.03 8.33
CA LEU A 30 13.61 -3.77 7.71
C LEU A 30 12.65 -2.63 8.11
N ILE A 31 11.33 -2.86 8.00
CA ILE A 31 10.33 -1.82 8.30
C ILE A 31 10.23 -1.48 9.79
N ASN A 32 10.63 -2.41 10.68
CA ASN A 32 10.72 -2.13 12.12
C ASN A 32 12.02 -1.40 12.51
N ARG A 33 13.07 -1.53 11.71
CA ARG A 33 14.39 -0.92 11.98
C ARG A 33 14.54 0.46 11.36
N GLU A 34 13.98 0.65 10.18
CA GLU A 34 14.07 1.87 9.41
C GLU A 34 12.71 2.57 9.44
N SER A 35 12.69 3.86 9.74
CA SER A 35 11.47 4.66 9.59
C SER A 35 11.16 4.75 8.10
N PHE A 36 10.13 4.03 7.64
CA PHE A 36 9.64 4.18 6.29
C PHE A 36 8.94 5.53 6.14
N ASP A 37 9.53 6.45 5.37
CA ASP A 37 8.89 7.73 5.09
C ASP A 37 7.81 7.56 4.02
N TYR A 38 6.57 7.44 4.50
CA TYR A 38 5.40 7.37 3.64
C TYR A 38 5.27 8.62 2.76
N THR A 39 5.70 9.79 3.23
CA THR A 39 5.61 11.05 2.47
C THR A 39 6.55 11.02 1.28
N GLU A 40 7.76 10.52 1.47
CA GLU A 40 8.73 10.33 0.39
C GLU A 40 8.23 9.28 -0.61
N TRP A 41 7.75 8.13 -0.12
CA TRP A 41 7.21 7.09 -1.01
C TRP A 41 5.98 7.57 -1.79
N GLN A 42 5.08 8.33 -1.18
CA GLN A 42 3.89 8.86 -1.83
C GLN A 42 4.23 9.76 -3.03
N GLN A 43 5.33 10.53 -2.95
CA GLN A 43 5.78 11.35 -4.08
C GLN A 43 6.14 10.48 -5.30
N THR A 44 6.46 9.21 -5.09
CA THR A 44 6.77 8.25 -6.16
C THR A 44 5.54 7.64 -6.83
N LEU A 45 4.38 7.67 -6.16
CA LEU A 45 3.19 6.92 -6.56
C LEU A 45 2.64 7.34 -7.94
N TRP A 46 2.78 8.62 -8.29
CA TRP A 46 2.19 9.24 -9.48
C TRP A 46 3.23 9.89 -10.39
N GLN A 47 4.51 9.49 -10.29
CA GLN A 47 5.60 10.16 -11.03
C GLN A 47 5.44 10.15 -12.55
N ASN A 48 4.67 9.19 -13.09
CA ASN A 48 4.42 9.06 -14.52
C ASN A 48 3.03 9.55 -14.95
N GLU A 49 2.25 10.10 -14.02
CA GLU A 49 0.87 10.53 -14.26
C GLU A 49 0.78 12.05 -14.14
N SER A 50 0.06 12.68 -15.07
CA SER A 50 -0.26 14.10 -14.94
C SER A 50 -1.39 14.30 -13.91
N VAL A 51 -1.57 15.55 -13.44
CA VAL A 51 -2.69 15.90 -12.56
C VAL A 51 -4.04 15.57 -13.21
N ASP A 52 -4.15 15.75 -14.53
CA ASP A 52 -5.37 15.44 -15.29
C ASP A 52 -5.64 13.93 -15.33
N ASP A 53 -4.60 13.11 -15.42
CA ASP A 53 -4.72 11.64 -15.39
C ASP A 53 -5.20 11.15 -14.02
N VAL A 54 -4.62 11.70 -12.95
CA VAL A 54 -5.05 11.41 -11.57
C VAL A 54 -6.49 11.84 -11.33
N PHE A 55 -6.88 13.01 -11.84
CA PHE A 55 -8.27 13.47 -11.76
C PHE A 55 -9.23 12.55 -12.52
N ALA A 56 -8.87 12.14 -13.74
CA ALA A 56 -9.68 11.21 -14.53
C ALA A 56 -9.83 9.84 -13.84
N MET A 57 -8.77 9.32 -13.23
CA MET A 57 -8.80 8.09 -12.44
C MET A 57 -9.75 8.22 -11.23
N ALA A 58 -9.66 9.34 -10.50
CA ALA A 58 -10.51 9.61 -9.35
C ALA A 58 -12.00 9.69 -9.75
N LYS A 59 -12.31 10.42 -10.82
CA LYS A 59 -13.68 10.54 -11.35
C LYS A 59 -14.25 9.19 -11.77
N LYS A 60 -13.47 8.38 -12.50
CA LYS A 60 -13.88 7.04 -12.90
C LYS A 60 -14.18 6.15 -11.68
N HIS A 61 -13.37 6.26 -10.63
CA HIS A 61 -13.58 5.50 -9.41
C HIS A 61 -14.85 5.94 -8.67
N SER A 62 -15.13 7.25 -8.55
CA SER A 62 -16.35 7.74 -7.90
C SER A 62 -17.62 7.25 -8.60
N GLU A 63 -17.63 7.27 -9.94
CA GLU A 63 -18.72 6.74 -10.76
C GLU A 63 -18.95 5.23 -10.53
N GLN A 64 -17.87 4.45 -10.33
CA GLN A 64 -17.96 3.00 -10.06
C GLN A 64 -18.51 2.66 -8.68
N ILE A 65 -18.23 3.49 -7.67
CA ILE A 65 -18.70 3.30 -6.30
C ILE A 65 -20.04 4.02 -6.03
N GLY A 66 -20.60 4.70 -7.03
CA GLY A 66 -21.90 5.37 -6.95
C GLY A 66 -21.88 6.67 -6.13
N LEU A 67 -20.73 7.35 -6.09
CA LEU A 67 -20.55 8.67 -5.48
C LEU A 67 -20.54 9.79 -6.53
#